data_AF-A0A086QJL1-F1
#
_entry.id   AF-A0A086QJL1-F1
#
_cell.length_a   1.000
_cell.length_b   1.000
_cell.length_c   1.000
_cell.angle_alpha   90.00
_cell.angle_beta   90.00
_cell.angle_gamma   90.00
#
_symmetry.space_group_name_H-M   'P 1'
#
loop_
_entity.id
_entity.type
_entity.pdbx_description
1 polymer ?
#
loop_
_entity_poly.entity_id
_entity_poly.type
_entity_poly.pdbx_seq_one_letter_code
_entity_poly.pdbx_strand_id
1 'polypeptide(L)' 'MFFTSPVLLRSRSKRLFVQLKSAAMTNFCYVTRKSPEKKNFRIALRKYDPGVNKHV' A
#
# COMPACT_ATOMS: atom_id res chain seq x y z
N MET A 1 -27.40 7.81 26.07
CA MET A 1 -27.06 8.05 24.65
C MET A 1 -25.67 7.47 24.37
N PHE A 2 -25.56 6.18 24.05
CA PHE A 2 -24.27 5.51 23.75
C PHE A 2 -24.07 5.22 22.25
N PHE A 3 -25.11 5.44 21.43
CA PHE A 3 -25.14 5.03 20.02
C PHE A 3 -24.58 6.05 19.02
N THR A 4 -24.19 7.25 19.46
CA THR A 4 -23.66 8.30 18.57
C THR A 4 -22.13 8.40 18.58
N SER A 5 -21.42 7.45 19.20
CA SER A 5 -19.96 7.51 19.18
C SER A 5 -19.43 7.23 17.76
N PRO A 6 -18.63 8.14 17.15
CA PRO A 6 -18.08 7.93 15.80
C PRO A 6 -17.07 6.79 15.74
N VAL A 7 -16.71 6.21 16.90
CA VAL A 7 -15.78 5.09 17.05
C VAL A 7 -16.39 3.81 16.48
N LEU A 8 -17.69 3.57 16.68
CA LEU A 8 -18.38 2.35 16.20
C LEU A 8 -18.76 2.45 14.71
N LEU A 9 -19.02 3.66 14.19
CA LEU A 9 -19.40 3.93 12.80
C LEU A 9 -18.20 4.04 11.85
N ARG A 10 -16.97 3.83 12.34
CA ARG A 10 -15.76 3.98 11.53
C ARG A 10 -15.65 2.84 10.51
N SER A 11 -16.18 3.09 9.31
CA SER A 11 -15.98 2.24 8.13
C SER A 11 -14.48 1.96 7.95
N ARG A 12 -14.10 0.67 7.90
CA ARG A 12 -12.73 0.28 7.60
C ARG A 12 -12.44 0.69 6.16
N SER A 13 -11.59 1.70 5.99
CA SER A 13 -11.14 2.19 4.68
C SER A 13 -10.84 1.02 3.73
N LYS A 14 -11.54 0.98 2.59
CA LYS A 14 -11.37 -0.08 1.59
C LYS A 14 -9.91 -0.08 1.14
N ARG A 15 -9.20 -1.19 1.38
CA ARG A 15 -7.78 -1.32 0.99
C ARG A 15 -7.67 -2.10 -0.31
N LEU A 16 -7.06 -1.48 -1.31
CA LEU A 16 -6.77 -2.06 -2.62
C LEU A 16 -5.44 -2.80 -2.60
N PHE A 17 -5.38 -3.94 -3.29
CA PHE A 17 -4.11 -4.57 -3.64
C PHE A 17 -3.46 -3.79 -4.78
N VAL A 18 -2.16 -3.53 -4.64
CA VAL A 18 -1.36 -2.83 -5.64
C VAL A 18 -0.02 -3.54 -5.80
N GLN A 19 0.51 -3.51 -7.01
CA GLN A 19 1.82 -4.05 -7.34
C GLN A 19 2.84 -2.91 -7.38
N LEU A 20 3.95 -3.10 -6.67
CA LEU A 20 5.14 -2.27 -6.72
C LEU A 20 6.09 -2.91 -7.74
N LYS A 21 6.26 -2.27 -8.88
CA LYS A 21 7.28 -2.67 -9.86
C LYS A 21 8.64 -2.16 -9.41
N SER A 22 9.68 -2.97 -9.59
CA SER A 22 11.04 -2.54 -9.29
C SER A 22 11.46 -1.35 -10.14
N ALA A 23 12.10 -0.35 -9.53
CA ALA A 23 12.67 0.78 -10.26
C ALA A 23 13.96 0.41 -11.01
N ALA A 24 14.58 -0.74 -10.68
CA ALA A 24 15.75 -1.25 -11.38
C ALA A 24 15.39 -1.97 -12.70
N MET A 25 14.13 -1.88 -13.14
CA MET A 25 13.62 -2.52 -14.37
C MET A 25 13.83 -4.04 -14.40
N THR A 26 13.90 -4.67 -13.23
CA THR A 26 13.77 -6.13 -13.13
C THR A 26 12.30 -6.53 -13.30
N ASN A 27 12.06 -7.79 -13.63
CA ASN A 27 10.70 -8.35 -13.68
C ASN A 27 10.12 -8.63 -12.27
N PHE A 28 10.78 -8.17 -11.22
CA PHE A 28 10.36 -8.40 -9.86
C PHE A 28 9.31 -7.38 -9.41
N CYS A 29 8.30 -7.87 -8.69
CA CYS A 29 7.25 -7.03 -8.13
C CYS A 29 6.84 -7.48 -6.74
N TYR A 30 6.44 -6.50 -5.92
CA TYR A 30 5.86 -6.76 -4.60
C TYR A 30 4.39 -6.40 -4.58
N VAL A 31 3.58 -7.26 -3.99
CA VAL A 31 2.17 -6.95 -3.73
C VAL A 31 2.04 -6.32 -2.35
N THR A 32 1.37 -5.17 -2.29
CA THR A 32 1.02 -4.53 -1.02
C THR A 32 -0.40 -4.00 -1.06
N ARG A 33 -0.90 -3.55 0.10
CA ARG A 33 -2.23 -2.96 0.21
C ARG A 33 -2.13 -1.46 0.46
N LYS A 34 -2.83 -0.66 -0.34
CA LYS A 34 -2.98 0.78 -0.11
C LYS A 34 -4.43 1.14 0.20
N SER A 35 -4.63 2.14 1.05
CA SER A 35 -5.92 2.81 1.20
C SER A 35 -5.97 3.97 0.20
N PRO A 36 -6.92 3.99 -0.74
CA PRO A 36 -7.09 5.10 -1.67
C PRO A 36 -7.34 6.41 -0.95
N GLU A 37 -8.22 6.39 0.06
CA GLU A 37 -8.60 7.57 0.86
C GLU A 37 -7.40 8.24 1.56
N LYS A 38 -6.43 7.46 2.03
CA LYS A 38 -5.23 8.00 2.70
C LYS A 38 -4.12 8.39 1.73
N LYS A 39 -4.03 7.73 0.58
CA LYS A 39 -2.96 7.93 -0.41
C LYS A 39 -3.56 7.89 -1.82
N ASN A 40 -3.95 9.07 -2.29
CA ASN A 40 -4.53 9.25 -3.62
C ASN A 40 -3.52 8.95 -4.74
N PHE A 41 -2.23 9.24 -4.51
CA PHE A 41 -1.18 9.07 -5.51
C PHE A 41 -0.63 7.64 -5.61
N ARG A 42 0.21 7.40 -6.63
CA ARG A 42 0.99 6.17 -6.75
C ARG A 42 2.00 6.10 -5.60
N ILE A 43 2.17 4.91 -5.05
CA ILE A 43 3.11 4.68 -3.94
C ILE A 43 4.47 4.29 -4.49
N ALA A 44 5.53 4.88 -3.94
CA ALA A 44 6.90 4.45 -4.12
C ALA A 44 7.46 4.06 -2.75
N LEU A 45 8.00 2.85 -2.63
CA LEU A 45 8.58 2.32 -1.40
C LEU A 45 9.93 1.71 -1.75
N ARG A 46 10.92 1.94 -0.90
CA ARG A 46 12.22 1.29 -1.02
C ARG A 46 12.13 -0.14 -0.50
N LYS A 47 12.39 -1.13 -1.36
CA LYS A 47 12.26 -2.56 -1.05
C LYS A 47 13.44 -3.35 -1.62
N TYR A 48 13.72 -4.49 -1.02
CA TYR A 48 14.78 -5.37 -1.49
C TYR A 48 14.41 -6.00 -2.83
N ASP A 49 15.22 -5.81 -3.87
CA ASP A 49 15.05 -6.51 -5.13
C ASP A 49 16.06 -7.67 -5.20
N PRO A 50 15.63 -8.94 -5.26
CA PRO A 50 16.52 -10.09 -5.37
C PRO A 50 17.25 -10.15 -6.73
N GLY A 51 16.73 -9.50 -7.78
CA GLY A 51 17.42 -9.43 -9.06
C GLY A 51 18.69 -8.56 -9.02
N VAL A 52 18.74 -7.60 -8.10
CA VAL A 52 19.89 -6.68 -7.94
C VAL A 52 20.59 -6.84 -6.59
N ASN A 53 20.08 -7.73 -5.73
CA ASN A 53 20.52 -7.96 -4.37
C ASN A 53 20.70 -6.69 -3.51
N LYS A 54 19.82 -5.71 -3.70
CA LYS A 54 19.87 -4.43 -2.97
C LYS A 54 18.49 -3.82 -2.78
N HIS A 55 18.40 -2.86 -1.86
CA HIS A 55 17.18 -2.08 -1.64
C HIS A 55 17.04 -0.96 -2.67
N VAL A 56 16.08 -1.12 -3.57
CA VAL A 56 15.69 -0.21 -4.64
C VAL A 56 14.36 0.44 -4.30
#